data_AF-A0A160F9I9-F1
#
_entry.id   AF-A0A160F9I9-F1
#
_cell.length_a   1.000
_cell.length_b   1.000
_cell.length_c   1.000
_cell.angle_alpha   90.00
_cell.angle_beta   90.00
_cell.angle_gamma   90.00
#
_symmetry.space_group_name_H-M   'P 1'
#
loop_
_entity.id
_entity.type
_entity.pdbx_description
1 polymer ?
#
loop_
_entity_poly.entity_id
_entity_poly.type
_entity_poly.pdbx_seq_one_letter_code
_entity_poly.pdbx_strand_id
1 'polypeptide(L)'
;MFQKINELKAKLDAQRPLPPSLVKNLREVFRIEWIYNSNAMEGNTLNLLETKMVVEEGITIGGKKLKEHFEAINHAEAIDFVEELVSKKEPLTEWVLKQIHYLVVNYSPLS
;
A
#
# COMPACT_ATOMS: atom_id res chain seq x y z
N MET A 1 22.79 13.19 11.43
CA MET A 1 22.03 12.04 11.98
C MET A 1 21.50 11.06 10.92
N PHE A 2 21.69 11.26 9.60
CA PHE A 2 21.20 10.31 8.57
C PHE A 2 22.29 9.79 7.60
N GLN A 3 23.57 9.94 7.95
CA GLN A 3 24.68 9.65 7.04
C GLN A 3 24.65 8.22 6.51
N LYS A 4 24.39 7.23 7.37
CA LYS A 4 24.31 5.82 6.96
C LYS A 4 23.16 5.55 5.98
N ILE A 5 22.00 6.17 6.19
CA ILE A 5 20.84 6.03 5.30
C ILE A 5 21.15 6.65 3.93
N ASN A 6 21.78 7.83 3.92
CA ASN A 6 22.20 8.49 2.69
C ASN A 6 23.22 7.66 1.90
N GLU A 7 24.20 7.06 2.58
CA GLU A 7 25.19 6.15 1.96
C GLU A 7 24.53 4.91 1.35
N LEU A 8 23.58 4.28 2.05
CA LEU A 8 22.86 3.11 1.54
C LEU A 8 21.97 3.48 0.35
N LYS A 9 21.28 4.63 0.41
CA LYS A 9 20.51 5.16 -0.71
C LYS A 9 21.39 5.43 -1.94
N ALA A 10 22.54 6.06 -1.76
CA ALA A 10 23.47 6.32 -2.86
C ALA A 10 23.98 5.02 -3.51
N LYS A 11 24.28 3.99 -2.70
CA LYS A 11 24.66 2.67 -3.20
C LYS A 11 23.53 2.02 -4.00
N LEU A 12 22.28 2.12 -3.55
CA LEU A 12 21.12 1.60 -4.28
C LEU A 12 20.88 2.36 -5.59
N ASP A 13 20.93 3.69 -5.55
CA ASP A 13 20.70 4.53 -6.73
C ASP A 13 21.76 4.30 -7.81
N ALA A 14 23.01 4.03 -7.42
CA ALA A 14 24.10 3.68 -8.35
C ALA A 14 23.87 2.34 -9.09
N GLN A 15 22.94 1.50 -8.65
CA GLN A 15 22.58 0.23 -9.32
C GLN A 15 21.41 0.39 -10.30
N ARG A 16 20.87 1.60 -10.48
CA ARG A 16 19.74 1.84 -11.39
C ARG A 16 20.20 2.03 -12.84
N PRO A 17 19.40 1.60 -13.85
CA PRO A 17 18.09 0.97 -13.71
C PRO A 17 18.22 -0.50 -13.28
N LEU A 18 17.36 -0.90 -12.34
CA LEU A 18 17.25 -2.31 -11.95
C LEU A 18 16.47 -3.08 -13.05
N PRO A 19 16.68 -4.40 -13.18
CA PRO A 19 15.92 -5.22 -14.11
C PRO A 19 14.40 -5.05 -13.91
N PRO A 20 13.59 -4.82 -14.96
CA PRO A 20 12.16 -4.58 -14.82
C PRO A 20 11.41 -5.71 -14.10
N SER A 21 11.80 -6.96 -14.33
CA SER A 21 11.22 -8.13 -13.64
C SER A 21 11.52 -8.11 -12.13
N LEU A 22 12.72 -7.70 -11.73
CA LEU A 22 13.10 -7.54 -10.33
C LEU A 22 12.26 -6.44 -9.67
N VAL A 23 12.13 -5.28 -10.34
CA VAL A 23 11.32 -4.16 -9.82
C VAL A 23 9.85 -4.57 -9.66
N LYS A 24 9.30 -5.31 -10.63
CA LYS A 24 7.94 -5.83 -10.56
C LYS A 24 7.75 -6.76 -9.36
N ASN A 25 8.62 -7.76 -9.20
CA ASN A 25 8.54 -8.71 -8.08
C ASN A 25 8.67 -8.01 -6.72
N LEU A 26 9.60 -7.04 -6.59
CA LEU A 26 9.75 -6.27 -5.36
C LEU A 26 8.50 -5.44 -5.05
N ARG A 27 7.86 -4.84 -6.08
CA ARG A 27 6.62 -4.09 -5.89
C ARG A 27 5.48 -4.97 -5.42
N GLU A 28 5.31 -6.16 -5.99
CA GLU A 28 4.28 -7.12 -5.57
C GLU A 28 4.46 -7.51 -4.08
N VAL A 29 5.69 -7.83 -3.67
CA VAL A 29 5.99 -8.17 -2.26
C VAL A 29 5.76 -6.97 -1.34
N PHE A 30 6.37 -5.83 -1.64
CA PHE A 30 6.32 -4.67 -0.74
C PHE A 30 4.93 -4.04 -0.66
N ARG A 31 4.09 -4.15 -1.71
CA ARG A 31 2.71 -3.65 -1.67
C ARG A 31 1.89 -4.40 -0.62
N ILE A 32 1.97 -5.73 -0.61
CA ILE A 32 1.26 -6.55 0.38
C ILE A 32 1.82 -6.34 1.79
N GLU A 33 3.15 -6.29 1.94
CA GLU A 33 3.77 -6.01 3.24
C GLU A 33 3.37 -4.65 3.79
N TRP A 34 3.29 -3.62 2.94
CA TRP A 34 2.89 -2.29 3.36
C TRP A 34 1.44 -2.28 3.86
N ILE A 35 0.50 -2.84 3.10
CA ILE A 35 -0.91 -2.93 3.49
C ILE A 35 -1.05 -3.67 4.83
N TYR A 36 -0.40 -4.85 4.94
CA TYR A 36 -0.45 -5.65 6.17
C TYR A 36 0.09 -4.88 7.38
N ASN A 37 1.30 -4.33 7.28
CA ASN A 37 1.94 -3.65 8.42
C ASN A 37 1.19 -2.39 8.83
N SER A 38 0.70 -1.59 7.87
CA SER A 38 -0.05 -0.36 8.17
C SER A 38 -1.35 -0.68 8.90
N ASN A 39 -2.14 -1.62 8.38
CA ASN A 39 -3.42 -1.97 8.98
C ASN A 39 -3.22 -2.69 10.34
N ALA A 40 -2.19 -3.51 10.48
CA ALA A 40 -1.86 -4.15 11.76
C ALA A 40 -1.52 -3.13 12.87
N MET A 41 -0.85 -2.02 12.53
CA MET A 41 -0.62 -0.91 13.47
C MET A 41 -1.92 -0.25 13.95
N GLU A 42 -2.98 -0.30 13.14
CA GLU A 42 -4.31 0.22 13.46
C GLU A 42 -5.23 -0.81 14.13
N GLY A 43 -4.73 -2.04 14.34
CA GLY A 43 -5.43 -3.12 15.06
C GLY A 43 -6.15 -4.12 14.16
N ASN A 44 -5.93 -4.08 12.85
CA ASN A 44 -6.37 -5.13 11.94
C ASN A 44 -5.63 -6.45 12.25
N THR A 45 -6.34 -7.57 12.22
CA THR A 45 -5.83 -8.87 12.65
C THR A 45 -5.55 -9.83 11.51
N LEU A 46 -5.77 -9.43 10.25
CA LEU A 46 -5.38 -10.23 9.09
C LEU A 46 -3.86 -10.47 9.15
N ASN A 47 -3.41 -11.72 9.00
CA ASN A 47 -2.00 -12.01 8.81
C ASN A 47 -1.56 -11.71 7.37
N LEU A 48 -0.25 -11.72 7.09
CA LEU A 48 0.28 -11.37 5.76
C LEU A 48 -0.34 -12.19 4.61
N LEU A 49 -0.56 -13.49 4.81
CA LEU A 49 -1.16 -14.37 3.79
C LEU A 49 -2.66 -14.06 3.61
N GLU A 50 -3.38 -13.83 4.72
CA GLU A 50 -4.77 -13.39 4.69
C GLU A 50 -4.93 -12.05 3.96
N THR A 51 -4.10 -11.05 4.28
CA THR A 51 -4.05 -9.76 3.57
C THR A 51 -3.82 -9.97 2.07
N LYS A 52 -2.85 -10.81 1.70
CA LYS A 52 -2.58 -11.14 0.30
C LYS A 52 -3.82 -11.70 -0.40
N MET A 53 -4.45 -12.70 0.20
CA MET A 53 -5.64 -13.35 -0.35
C MET A 53 -6.82 -12.36 -0.50
N VAL A 54 -7.03 -11.48 0.47
CA VAL A 54 -8.08 -10.45 0.39
C VAL A 54 -7.81 -9.48 -0.76
N VAL A 55 -6.57 -8.99 -0.88
CA VAL A 55 -6.22 -7.92 -1.82
C VAL A 55 -6.06 -8.42 -3.26
N GLU A 56 -5.45 -9.59 -3.46
CA GLU A 56 -5.14 -10.10 -4.80
C GLU A 56 -6.26 -10.99 -5.35
N GLU A 57 -6.91 -11.79 -4.51
CA GLU A 57 -7.91 -12.79 -4.93
C GLU A 57 -9.35 -12.38 -4.61
N GLY A 58 -9.55 -11.30 -3.84
CA GLY A 58 -10.87 -10.79 -3.47
C GLY A 58 -11.67 -11.74 -2.57
N ILE A 59 -11.00 -12.68 -1.88
CA ILE A 59 -11.68 -13.67 -1.03
C ILE A 59 -11.88 -13.15 0.39
N THR A 60 -12.92 -13.64 1.07
CA THR A 60 -13.15 -13.36 2.49
C THR A 60 -12.55 -14.44 3.38
N ILE A 61 -12.08 -14.02 4.55
CA ILE A 61 -11.43 -14.84 5.57
C ILE A 61 -12.43 -15.09 6.70
N GLY A 62 -12.78 -16.36 6.90
CA GLY A 62 -13.66 -16.77 7.98
C GLY A 62 -13.13 -16.36 9.36
N GLY A 63 -14.02 -15.87 10.22
CA GLY A 63 -13.67 -15.46 11.58
C GLY A 63 -13.04 -14.06 11.70
N LYS A 64 -12.85 -13.34 10.59
CA LYS A 64 -12.40 -11.95 10.56
C LYS A 64 -13.57 -11.00 10.30
N LYS A 65 -13.49 -9.76 10.80
CA LYS A 65 -14.55 -8.77 10.57
C LYS A 65 -14.51 -8.31 9.11
N LEU A 66 -15.68 -8.08 8.50
CA LEU A 66 -15.74 -7.50 7.15
C LEU A 66 -14.99 -6.16 7.06
N LYS A 67 -15.04 -5.35 8.12
CA LYS A 67 -14.28 -4.10 8.23
C LYS A 67 -12.79 -4.32 7.94
N GLU A 68 -12.18 -5.36 8.51
CA GLU A 68 -10.75 -5.63 8.33
C GLU A 68 -10.38 -5.94 6.87
N HIS A 69 -11.30 -6.54 6.12
CA HIS A 69 -11.12 -6.81 4.69
C HIS A 69 -11.20 -5.52 3.89
N PHE A 70 -12.21 -4.70 4.18
CA PHE A 70 -12.38 -3.40 3.54
C PHE A 70 -11.19 -2.48 3.84
N GLU A 71 -10.64 -2.49 5.06
CA GLU A 71 -9.41 -1.75 5.38
C GLU A 71 -8.24 -2.16 4.47
N ALA A 72 -8.08 -3.47 4.20
CA ALA A 72 -7.00 -3.95 3.33
C ALA A 72 -7.21 -3.53 1.87
N ILE A 73 -8.45 -3.64 1.37
CA ILE A 73 -8.83 -3.24 0.00
C ILE A 73 -8.67 -1.73 -0.18
N ASN A 74 -9.24 -0.94 0.72
CA ASN A 74 -9.15 0.52 0.73
C ASN A 74 -7.70 1.01 0.76
N HIS A 75 -6.83 0.37 1.56
CA HIS A 75 -5.42 0.74 1.60
C HIS A 75 -4.71 0.42 0.28
N ALA A 76 -5.05 -0.71 -0.36
CA ALA A 76 -4.58 -1.04 -1.71
C ALA A 76 -5.00 0.02 -2.73
N GLU A 77 -6.27 0.43 -2.74
CA GLU A 77 -6.78 1.47 -3.64
C GLU A 77 -6.12 2.83 -3.39
N ALA A 78 -5.88 3.19 -2.13
CA ALA A 78 -5.18 4.41 -1.77
C ALA A 78 -3.73 4.42 -2.28
N ILE A 79 -3.03 3.29 -2.23
CA ILE A 79 -1.68 3.14 -2.80
C ILE A 79 -1.73 3.35 -4.31
N ASP A 80 -2.64 2.67 -5.00
CA ASP A 80 -2.76 2.75 -6.46
C ASP A 80 -3.09 4.18 -6.91
N PHE A 81 -3.96 4.88 -6.17
CA PHE A 81 -4.28 6.29 -6.41
C PHE A 81 -3.06 7.19 -6.22
N VAL A 82 -2.26 6.99 -5.16
CA VAL A 82 -1.02 7.78 -4.95
C VAL A 82 -0.02 7.55 -6.08
N GLU A 83 0.16 6.31 -6.53
CA GLU A 83 1.04 6.01 -7.65
C GLU A 83 0.56 6.64 -8.96
N GLU A 84 -0.76 6.67 -9.19
CA GLU A 84 -1.37 7.37 -10.32
C GLU A 84 -1.09 8.87 -10.29
N LEU A 85 -1.29 9.53 -9.15
CA LEU A 85 -0.99 10.96 -8.95
C LEU A 85 0.48 11.27 -9.27
N VAL A 86 1.41 10.43 -8.79
CA VAL A 86 2.84 10.57 -9.06
C VAL A 86 3.13 10.40 -10.56
N SER A 87 2.52 9.42 -11.22
CA SER A 87 2.70 9.18 -12.65
C SER A 87 2.25 10.38 -13.51
N LYS A 88 1.16 11.03 -13.09
CA LYS A 88 0.59 12.22 -13.73
C LYS A 88 1.27 13.53 -13.32
N LYS A 89 2.19 13.48 -12.35
CA LYS A 89 2.85 14.66 -11.75
C LYS A 89 1.85 15.66 -11.17
N GLU A 90 0.77 15.14 -10.59
CA GLU A 90 -0.25 15.98 -9.94
C GLU A 90 0.35 16.68 -8.70
N PRO A 91 0.07 17.97 -8.49
CA PRO A 91 0.56 18.69 -7.32
C PRO A 91 -0.14 18.19 -6.05
N LEU A 92 0.63 18.07 -4.96
CA LEU A 92 0.06 17.78 -3.64
C LEU A 92 -0.69 19.01 -3.13
N THR A 93 -2.02 18.96 -3.20
CA THR A 93 -2.93 20.00 -2.69
C THR A 93 -3.73 19.46 -1.51
N GLU A 94 -4.38 20.35 -0.75
CA GLU A 94 -5.31 19.94 0.31
C GLU A 94 -6.43 19.05 -0.22
N TRP A 95 -6.90 19.32 -1.45
CA TRP A 95 -7.92 18.49 -2.09
C TRP A 95 -7.41 17.07 -2.34
N VAL A 96 -6.21 16.92 -2.92
CA VAL A 96 -5.57 15.61 -3.13
C VAL A 96 -5.39 14.87 -1.80
N LEU A 97 -4.93 15.57 -0.75
CA LEU A 97 -4.76 14.97 0.58
C LEU A 97 -6.08 14.44 1.15
N LYS A 98 -7.19 15.18 0.98
CA LYS A 98 -8.52 14.73 1.40
C LYS A 98 -9.02 13.53 0.60
N GLN A 99 -8.69 13.43 -0.70
CA GLN A 99 -9.03 12.26 -1.51
C GLN A 99 -8.28 11.01 -1.02
N ILE A 100 -6.96 11.13 -0.76
CA ILE A 100 -6.17 10.02 -0.20
C ILE A 100 -6.75 9.57 1.14
N HIS A 101 -7.05 10.53 2.03
CA HIS A 101 -7.64 10.22 3.33
C HIS A 101 -8.98 9.50 3.19
N TYR A 102 -9.85 10.00 2.31
CA TYR A 102 -11.14 9.38 2.03
C TYR A 102 -10.98 7.92 1.59
N LEU A 103 -10.08 7.62 0.65
CA LEU A 103 -9.84 6.24 0.21
C LEU A 103 -9.42 5.34 1.38
N VAL A 104 -8.53 5.81 2.26
CA VAL A 104 -8.06 5.02 3.40
C VAL A 104 -9.17 4.72 4.41
N VAL A 105 -9.99 5.72 4.76
CA VAL A 105 -10.94 5.59 5.89
C VAL A 105 -12.39 5.35 5.49
N ASN A 106 -12.72 5.35 4.20
CA ASN A 106 -14.10 5.22 3.76
C ASN A 106 -14.62 3.79 3.92
N TYR A 107 -15.35 3.54 5.00
CA TYR A 107 -16.14 2.33 5.19
C TYR A 107 -17.52 2.52 4.55
N SER A 108 -17.60 2.55 3.23
CA SER A 108 -18.91 2.55 2.57
C SER A 108 -19.39 1.11 2.42
N PRO A 109 -20.36 0.62 3.22
CA PRO A 109 -21.10 -0.56 2.81
C PRO A 109 -21.81 -0.17 1.52
N LEU A 110 -21.59 -0.94 0.46
CA LEU A 110 -22.28 -0.85 -0.83
C LEU A 110 -23.72 -0.33 -0.64
N SER A 111 -23.99 0.89 -1.10
CA SER A 111 -25.33 1.45 -1.24
C SER A 111 -26.00 0.90 -2.49
#